data_AF-A0A0F7PG03-F1
#
_entry.id   AF-A0A0F7PG03-F1
#
_cell.length_a   1.000
_cell.length_b   1.000
_cell.length_c   1.000
_cell.angle_alpha   90.00
_cell.angle_beta   90.00
_cell.angle_gamma   90.00
#
_symmetry.space_group_name_H-M   'P 1'
#
loop_
_entity.id
_entity.type
_entity.pdbx_description
1 polymer ?
#
loop_
_entity_poly.entity_id
_entity_poly.type
_entity_poly.pdbx_seq_one_letter_code
_entity_poly.pdbx_strand_id
1 'polypeptide(L)'
;MPVVDVDPDELRRMTGHEEKSDDELKDDLFGLGIEFEGETEDGEFQLEFEADRLDRLSIAGIARSLRYQYGDARGVYVPETNDADWTIEVAESVPEERPYVTGAIVRGLDMDEGDLEAIIQLQEKLHATMGRKRAKGAIGIHDLTMLKGTVAGRDHEKSIRYVGVEPEGDTFVPLDADRALTPAAVIEEHPVGQTYGDLVSEYDRYPAIYDDIGLFSFPPVINGRRTEVSTKSHELFIEMTGTDQWTIDKMLNVVCYALDARGGRVEEVEVTYPDGTVTRPDLTVDEKRVEHRQIERTLGIDLDEDEAIDLFERSGLDAETEIVGDDELAYDVSIPPYRVDVLHPVDLVDDVGRAYGFNNLTPRYPNVSTVGSRTEAARHEEAVRNVLVGLGFEDMLNFNLTSEAENFERMRLDPGDDAVGAARPPTIMEPYSQDFTIVRTWALPSLLMVLENNTHREYPQDLAEIGFAAHVDETTLTNVAERRTVAAVLARNDASFEDAKGRLQALARNFGVDLATPPTEHPSFIEGRAADVVLDGDAVGVIGELHPAVLVEHDLEVPAAGFEFRLDGLDG
;
A
#
# COMPACT_ATOMS: atom_id res chain seq x y z
N MET A 1 3.86 1.26 5.95
CA MET A 1 4.26 -0.16 5.76
C MET A 1 3.78 -0.92 7.00
N PRO A 2 3.94 -2.25 7.18
CA PRO A 2 3.62 -2.86 8.46
C PRO A 2 4.52 -2.28 9.57
N VAL A 3 3.92 -1.96 10.71
CA VAL A 3 4.60 -1.58 11.95
C VAL A 3 4.35 -2.66 12.97
N VAL A 4 5.37 -3.11 13.69
CA VAL A 4 5.30 -4.12 14.75
C VAL A 4 5.86 -3.51 16.04
N ASP A 5 5.13 -3.66 17.13
CA ASP A 5 5.55 -3.22 18.44
C ASP A 5 6.38 -4.36 19.09
N VAL A 6 7.56 -4.03 19.63
CA VAL A 6 8.55 -5.00 20.11
C VAL A 6 9.18 -4.53 21.42
N ASP A 7 9.14 -5.37 22.46
CA ASP A 7 9.96 -5.18 23.66
C ASP A 7 11.46 -5.31 23.28
N PRO A 8 12.26 -4.23 23.37
CA PRO A 8 13.67 -4.26 23.01
C PRO A 8 14.49 -5.18 23.93
N ASP A 9 14.09 -5.36 25.19
CA ASP A 9 14.79 -6.25 26.12
C ASP A 9 14.49 -7.72 25.81
N GLU A 10 13.26 -8.05 25.41
CA GLU A 10 12.94 -9.39 24.88
C GLU A 10 13.73 -9.67 23.60
N LEU A 11 13.79 -8.71 22.68
CA LEU A 11 14.53 -8.85 21.42
C LEU A 11 16.02 -9.13 21.68
N ARG A 12 16.63 -8.45 22.64
CA ARG A 12 18.00 -8.70 23.09
C ARG A 12 18.18 -10.10 23.66
N ARG A 13 17.26 -10.55 24.52
CA ARG A 13 17.30 -11.92 25.09
C ARG A 13 17.20 -12.98 23.99
N MET A 14 16.31 -12.80 23.02
CA MET A 14 16.12 -13.73 21.90
C MET A 14 17.32 -13.77 20.95
N THR A 15 18.05 -12.66 20.81
CA THR A 15 19.28 -12.61 20.02
C THR A 15 20.51 -13.12 20.78
N GLY A 16 20.45 -13.16 22.12
CA GLY A 16 21.60 -13.50 22.97
C GLY A 16 22.55 -12.32 23.21
N HIS A 17 22.11 -11.09 22.91
CA HIS A 17 22.90 -9.85 22.93
C HIS A 17 22.32 -8.81 23.92
N GLU A 18 22.16 -9.21 25.18
CA GLU A 18 21.67 -8.35 26.28
C GLU A 18 22.61 -7.16 26.59
N GLU A 19 23.86 -7.21 26.12
CA GLU A 19 24.83 -6.14 26.33
C GLU A 19 24.63 -4.90 25.43
N LYS A 20 23.90 -5.04 24.31
CA LYS A 20 23.75 -3.96 23.32
C LYS A 20 22.85 -2.84 23.84
N SER A 21 23.28 -1.60 23.65
CA SER A 21 22.46 -0.42 23.94
C SER A 21 21.29 -0.27 22.96
N ASP A 22 20.35 0.64 23.25
CA ASP A 22 19.25 0.95 22.32
C ASP A 22 19.76 1.50 21.00
N ASP A 23 20.78 2.37 21.05
CA ASP A 23 21.37 2.97 19.85
C ASP A 23 22.04 1.90 18.98
N GLU A 24 22.82 0.97 19.57
CA GLU A 24 23.44 -0.14 18.83
C GLU A 24 22.38 -1.05 18.20
N LEU A 25 21.33 -1.41 18.95
CA LEU A 25 20.25 -2.25 18.44
C LEU A 25 19.49 -1.56 17.29
N LYS A 26 19.24 -0.25 17.39
CA LYS A 26 18.60 0.54 16.32
C LYS A 26 19.46 0.60 15.07
N ASP A 27 20.77 0.77 15.21
CA ASP A 27 21.71 0.74 14.09
C ASP A 27 21.73 -0.65 13.40
N ASP A 28 21.70 -1.73 14.17
CA ASP A 28 21.65 -3.10 13.64
C ASP A 28 20.33 -3.38 12.90
N LEU A 29 19.20 -2.95 13.45
CA LEU A 29 17.88 -3.03 12.82
C LEU A 29 17.85 -2.24 11.49
N PHE A 30 18.40 -1.03 11.49
CA PHE A 30 18.52 -0.22 10.27
C PHE A 30 19.36 -0.94 9.20
N GLY A 31 20.43 -1.63 9.60
CA GLY A 31 21.24 -2.47 8.72
C GLY A 31 20.44 -3.59 8.03
N LEU A 32 19.34 -4.04 8.62
CA LEU A 32 18.42 -5.03 8.05
C LEU A 32 17.28 -4.41 7.22
N GLY A 33 17.21 -3.08 7.13
CA GLY A 33 16.09 -2.34 6.54
C GLY A 33 14.85 -2.31 7.45
N ILE A 34 15.05 -2.36 8.77
CA ILE A 34 13.99 -2.20 9.77
C ILE A 34 14.18 -0.82 10.41
N GLU A 35 13.20 0.05 10.21
CA GLU A 35 13.24 1.44 10.66
C GLU A 35 12.52 1.58 12.01
N PHE A 36 13.11 2.37 12.91
CA PHE A 36 12.51 2.71 14.19
C PHE A 36 11.69 4.00 14.05
N GLU A 37 10.37 3.89 14.22
CA GLU A 37 9.43 5.00 14.06
C GLU A 37 9.17 5.75 15.38
N GLY A 38 9.39 5.09 16.51
CA GLY A 38 9.11 5.64 17.83
C GLY A 38 8.94 4.57 18.89
N GLU A 39 8.38 4.97 20.03
CA GLU A 39 8.10 4.09 21.16
C GLU A 39 6.62 4.16 21.54
N THR A 40 6.06 3.04 21.97
CA THR A 40 4.73 3.00 22.59
C THR A 40 4.76 3.67 23.98
N GLU A 41 3.60 3.90 24.59
CA GLU A 41 3.54 4.44 25.96
C GLU A 41 4.21 3.51 26.99
N ASP A 42 4.27 2.22 26.70
CA ASP A 42 4.86 1.18 27.54
C ASP A 42 6.36 0.95 27.26
N GLY A 43 6.95 1.71 26.32
CA GLY A 43 8.38 1.68 26.01
C GLY A 43 8.80 0.63 24.98
N GLU A 44 7.85 0.02 24.28
CA GLU A 44 8.14 -0.90 23.18
C GLU A 44 8.59 -0.12 21.94
N PHE A 45 9.49 -0.69 21.15
CA PHE A 45 9.91 -0.11 19.88
C PHE A 45 8.86 -0.34 18.80
N GLN A 46 8.51 0.74 18.08
CA GLN A 46 7.68 0.66 16.89
C GLN A 46 8.58 0.49 15.67
N LEU A 47 8.58 -0.70 15.09
CA LEU A 47 9.48 -1.08 14.00
C LEU A 47 8.72 -1.20 12.68
N GLU A 48 9.07 -0.37 11.69
CA GLU A 48 8.53 -0.39 10.33
C GLU A 48 9.49 -1.11 9.37
N PHE A 49 8.97 -1.93 8.45
CA PHE A 49 9.78 -2.63 7.44
C PHE A 49 8.97 -2.97 6.19
N GLU A 50 9.66 -3.37 5.12
CA GLU A 50 9.05 -3.76 3.84
C GLU A 50 8.08 -4.95 4.00
N ALA A 51 6.93 -4.91 3.31
CA ALA A 51 5.83 -5.85 3.53
C ALA A 51 6.05 -7.26 2.93
N ASP A 52 7.18 -7.49 2.28
CA ASP A 52 7.59 -8.75 1.65
C ASP A 52 8.12 -9.77 2.67
N ARG A 53 8.82 -9.30 3.70
CA ARG A 53 9.39 -10.13 4.78
C ARG A 53 8.39 -10.42 5.89
N LEU A 54 7.43 -11.30 5.60
CA LEU A 54 6.39 -11.70 6.55
C LEU A 54 6.93 -12.31 7.85
N ASP A 55 8.11 -12.91 7.81
CA ASP A 55 8.76 -13.43 9.01
C ASP A 55 9.00 -12.35 10.06
N ARG A 56 9.25 -11.10 9.63
CA ARG A 56 9.52 -9.95 10.51
C ARG A 56 8.26 -9.38 11.17
N LEU A 57 7.07 -9.90 10.86
CA LEU A 57 5.82 -9.56 11.55
C LEU A 57 5.77 -10.00 13.03
N SER A 58 6.81 -10.68 13.51
CA SER A 58 6.97 -11.11 14.89
C SER A 58 8.36 -10.76 15.41
N ILE A 59 8.45 -10.49 16.72
CA ILE A 59 9.73 -10.34 17.42
C ILE A 59 10.67 -11.54 17.19
N ALA A 60 10.12 -12.76 17.15
CA ALA A 60 10.88 -13.98 16.88
C ALA A 60 11.56 -13.97 15.50
N GLY A 61 10.87 -13.50 14.46
CA GLY A 61 11.46 -13.41 13.13
C GLY A 61 12.44 -12.25 12.96
N ILE A 62 12.22 -11.12 13.66
CA ILE A 62 13.19 -10.03 13.75
C ILE A 62 14.46 -10.51 14.46
N ALA A 63 14.31 -11.18 15.62
CA ALA A 63 15.42 -11.77 16.36
C ALA A 63 16.22 -12.76 15.51
N ARG A 64 15.52 -13.63 14.77
CA ARG A 64 16.15 -14.55 13.81
C ARG A 64 16.96 -13.80 12.75
N SER A 65 16.41 -12.75 12.15
CA SER A 65 17.13 -11.94 11.16
C SER A 65 18.39 -11.29 11.76
N LEU A 66 18.31 -10.78 13.00
CA LEU A 66 19.48 -10.21 13.70
C LEU A 66 20.53 -11.28 14.01
N ARG A 67 20.14 -12.48 14.45
CA ARG A 67 21.09 -13.58 14.69
C ARG A 67 21.84 -13.99 13.42
N TYR A 68 21.19 -13.95 12.26
CA TYR A 68 21.85 -14.16 10.98
C TYR A 68 22.82 -13.01 10.64
N GLN A 69 22.39 -11.75 10.85
CA GLN A 69 23.22 -10.56 10.67
C GLN A 69 24.51 -10.62 11.51
N TYR A 70 24.39 -11.01 12.78
CA TYR A 70 25.50 -11.16 13.72
C TYR A 70 26.37 -12.39 13.45
N GLY A 71 25.85 -13.37 12.70
CA GLY A 71 26.51 -14.62 12.37
C GLY A 71 26.36 -15.71 13.44
N ASP A 72 25.48 -15.53 14.43
CA ASP A 72 25.16 -16.54 15.46
C ASP A 72 24.27 -17.66 14.92
N ALA A 73 23.50 -17.36 13.88
CA ALA A 73 22.76 -18.32 13.09
C ALA A 73 23.28 -18.28 11.64
N ARG A 74 23.25 -19.44 10.98
CA ARG A 74 23.72 -19.62 9.61
C ARG A 74 22.90 -20.70 8.92
N GLY A 75 22.69 -20.53 7.62
CA GLY A 75 22.05 -21.53 6.79
C GLY A 75 20.54 -21.64 6.95
N VAL A 76 19.96 -22.61 6.26
CA VAL A 76 18.53 -22.91 6.35
C VAL A 76 18.26 -23.66 7.65
N TYR A 77 17.29 -23.15 8.40
CA TYR A 77 16.69 -23.87 9.51
C TYR A 77 15.24 -24.22 9.16
N VAL A 78 14.85 -25.47 9.40
CA VAL A 78 13.47 -25.96 9.27
C VAL A 78 13.06 -26.64 10.58
N PRO A 79 11.92 -26.25 11.20
CA PRO A 79 11.39 -26.90 12.38
C PRO A 79 11.20 -28.40 12.17
N GLU A 80 11.62 -29.20 13.15
CA GLU A 80 11.37 -30.64 13.14
C GLU A 80 9.90 -30.94 13.43
N THR A 81 9.28 -31.81 12.62
CA THR A 81 7.91 -32.27 12.81
C THR A 81 7.84 -33.74 13.24
N ASN A 82 6.69 -34.15 13.77
CA ASN A 82 6.35 -35.55 14.02
C ASN A 82 5.26 -36.02 13.08
N ASP A 83 5.07 -37.34 13.01
CA ASP A 83 3.90 -37.94 12.38
C ASP A 83 2.60 -37.32 12.91
N ALA A 84 1.65 -37.10 12.00
CA ALA A 84 0.39 -36.43 12.30
C ALA A 84 -0.53 -37.29 13.20
N ASP A 85 -0.87 -36.73 14.37
CA ASP A 85 -1.80 -37.35 15.34
C ASP A 85 -3.24 -36.86 15.19
N TRP A 86 -3.45 -35.76 14.45
CA TRP A 86 -4.76 -35.12 14.25
C TRP A 86 -5.11 -34.97 12.78
N THR A 87 -6.40 -35.03 12.48
CA THR A 87 -6.93 -34.85 11.13
C THR A 87 -7.98 -33.73 11.09
N ILE A 88 -7.90 -32.88 10.06
CA ILE A 88 -8.97 -31.97 9.64
C ILE A 88 -9.74 -32.63 8.50
N GLU A 89 -10.98 -33.02 8.76
CA GLU A 89 -11.88 -33.57 7.75
C GLU A 89 -12.65 -32.44 7.06
N VAL A 90 -12.43 -32.26 5.75
CA VAL A 90 -13.09 -31.22 4.95
C VAL A 90 -14.32 -31.83 4.26
N ALA A 91 -15.50 -31.29 4.55
CA ALA A 91 -16.75 -31.80 3.97
C ALA A 91 -17.05 -31.19 2.60
N GLU A 92 -17.78 -31.93 1.76
CA GLU A 92 -18.35 -31.42 0.49
C GLU A 92 -19.28 -30.22 0.69
N SER A 93 -19.77 -29.97 1.91
CA SER A 93 -20.64 -28.83 2.21
C SER A 93 -19.91 -27.51 2.37
N VAL A 94 -18.56 -27.51 2.41
CA VAL A 94 -17.76 -26.29 2.52
C VAL A 94 -18.07 -25.36 1.33
N PRO A 95 -18.24 -24.04 1.56
CA PRO A 95 -18.54 -23.09 0.49
C PRO A 95 -17.41 -23.00 -0.55
N GLU A 96 -17.76 -22.92 -1.83
CA GLU A 96 -16.78 -22.83 -2.94
C GLU A 96 -15.97 -21.53 -2.88
N GLU A 97 -16.52 -20.49 -2.26
CA GLU A 97 -15.90 -19.19 -2.07
C GLU A 97 -14.74 -19.22 -1.08
N ARG A 98 -14.72 -20.19 -0.15
CA ARG A 98 -13.65 -20.36 0.85
C ARG A 98 -13.30 -21.85 1.06
N PRO A 99 -12.76 -22.52 0.04
CA PRO A 99 -12.72 -23.98 -0.01
C PRO A 99 -11.55 -24.58 0.78
N TYR A 100 -10.55 -23.78 1.16
CA TYR A 100 -9.29 -24.28 1.70
C TYR A 100 -9.18 -24.13 3.21
N VAL A 101 -8.60 -25.14 3.87
CA VAL A 101 -8.18 -25.11 5.27
C VAL A 101 -6.81 -25.76 5.41
N THR A 102 -5.99 -25.24 6.31
CA THR A 102 -4.70 -25.82 6.69
C THR A 102 -4.54 -25.73 8.20
N GLY A 103 -3.59 -26.45 8.78
CA GLY A 103 -3.34 -26.35 10.21
C GLY A 103 -2.09 -27.06 10.68
N ALA A 104 -1.74 -26.80 11.93
CA ALA A 104 -0.62 -27.39 12.64
C ALA A 104 -0.96 -27.50 14.13
N ILE A 105 -0.25 -28.38 14.83
CA ILE A 105 -0.24 -28.40 16.29
C ILE A 105 1.11 -27.88 16.78
N VAL A 106 1.10 -27.15 17.89
CA VAL A 106 2.33 -26.77 18.59
C VAL A 106 2.21 -27.12 20.07
N ARG A 107 3.14 -27.93 20.59
CA ARG A 107 3.14 -28.39 21.99
C ARG A 107 4.32 -27.85 22.79
N GLY A 108 4.16 -27.83 24.10
CA GLY A 108 5.25 -27.56 25.03
C GLY A 108 5.61 -26.09 25.15
N LEU A 109 4.69 -25.21 24.78
CA LEU A 109 4.84 -23.77 24.95
C LEU A 109 4.73 -23.41 26.43
N ASP A 110 5.58 -22.50 26.88
CA ASP A 110 5.53 -21.88 28.21
C ASP A 110 5.47 -20.38 27.99
N MET A 111 4.26 -19.81 27.98
CA MET A 111 4.00 -18.44 27.52
C MET A 111 3.68 -17.54 28.70
N ASP A 112 4.35 -16.39 28.74
CA ASP A 112 3.92 -15.26 29.56
C ASP A 112 2.94 -14.34 28.80
N GLU A 113 2.61 -13.19 29.40
CA GLU A 113 1.68 -12.24 28.80
C GLU A 113 2.25 -11.61 27.51
N GLY A 114 3.55 -11.30 27.48
CA GLY A 114 4.21 -10.73 26.31
C GLY A 114 4.30 -11.72 25.16
N ASP A 115 4.54 -13.01 25.46
CA ASP A 115 4.46 -14.09 24.47
C ASP A 115 3.08 -14.15 23.80
N LEU A 116 2.01 -14.05 24.60
CA LEU A 116 0.64 -14.09 24.13
C LEU A 116 0.30 -12.87 23.28
N GLU A 117 0.67 -11.67 23.74
CA GLU A 117 0.50 -10.42 22.99
C GLU A 117 1.25 -10.47 21.64
N ALA A 118 2.48 -10.97 21.62
CA ALA A 118 3.25 -11.12 20.38
C ALA A 118 2.60 -12.10 19.37
N ILE A 119 1.98 -13.19 19.85
CA ILE A 119 1.25 -14.14 18.99
C ILE A 119 -0.02 -13.49 18.42
N ILE A 120 -0.77 -12.74 19.25
CA ILE A 120 -1.96 -12.01 18.82
C ILE A 120 -1.57 -10.95 17.79
N GLN A 121 -0.51 -10.18 18.06
CA GLN A 121 0.02 -9.20 17.11
C GLN A 121 0.38 -9.87 15.77
N LEU A 122 1.15 -10.96 15.78
CA LEU A 122 1.49 -11.68 14.55
C LEU A 122 0.24 -12.09 13.77
N GLN A 123 -0.78 -12.62 14.47
CA GLN A 123 -2.06 -12.99 13.88
C GLN A 123 -2.74 -11.79 13.21
N GLU A 124 -2.83 -10.65 13.89
CA GLU A 124 -3.46 -9.43 13.38
C GLU A 124 -2.71 -8.83 12.20
N LYS A 125 -1.37 -8.78 12.26
CA LYS A 125 -0.55 -8.26 11.16
C LYS A 125 -0.65 -9.16 9.92
N LEU A 126 -0.66 -10.49 10.09
CA LEU A 126 -0.89 -11.43 9.00
C LEU A 126 -2.30 -11.30 8.41
N HIS A 127 -3.33 -11.09 9.24
CA HIS A 127 -4.69 -10.80 8.76
C HIS A 127 -4.74 -9.52 7.93
N ALA A 128 -4.10 -8.44 8.40
CA ALA A 128 -4.11 -7.14 7.75
C ALA A 128 -3.33 -7.13 6.42
N THR A 129 -2.20 -7.84 6.36
CA THR A 129 -1.29 -7.89 5.21
C THR A 129 -1.66 -9.02 4.26
N MET A 130 -1.04 -10.20 4.39
CA MET A 130 -1.19 -11.32 3.48
C MET A 130 -2.64 -11.84 3.42
N GLY A 131 -3.35 -11.81 4.55
CA GLY A 131 -4.76 -12.19 4.67
C GLY A 131 -5.74 -11.19 4.05
N ARG A 132 -5.30 -9.99 3.66
CA ARG A 132 -6.13 -8.89 3.11
C ARG A 132 -7.37 -8.59 3.95
N LYS A 133 -7.16 -8.24 5.23
CA LYS A 133 -8.22 -8.09 6.24
C LYS A 133 -9.11 -9.33 6.32
N ARG A 134 -8.48 -10.50 6.39
CA ARG A 134 -9.10 -11.84 6.43
C ARG A 134 -9.83 -12.30 5.17
N ALA A 135 -9.99 -11.44 4.17
CA ALA A 135 -10.67 -11.79 2.92
C ALA A 135 -10.01 -12.97 2.21
N LYS A 136 -8.66 -13.00 2.14
CA LYS A 136 -7.90 -14.06 1.46
C LYS A 136 -7.56 -15.23 2.38
N GLY A 137 -7.22 -14.96 3.64
CA GLY A 137 -6.83 -15.95 4.63
C GLY A 137 -7.12 -15.48 6.05
N ALA A 138 -7.67 -16.36 6.88
CA ALA A 138 -8.01 -16.10 8.27
C ALA A 138 -7.38 -17.17 9.15
N ILE A 139 -6.92 -16.77 10.33
CA ILE A 139 -6.19 -17.60 11.29
C ILE A 139 -7.07 -17.75 12.52
N GLY A 140 -7.19 -18.97 13.01
CA GLY A 140 -7.57 -19.25 14.38
C GLY A 140 -6.44 -19.96 15.11
N ILE A 141 -6.36 -19.65 16.40
CA ILE A 141 -5.43 -20.26 17.35
C ILE A 141 -6.29 -20.70 18.53
N HIS A 142 -6.14 -21.96 18.91
CA HIS A 142 -7.01 -22.63 19.86
C HIS A 142 -6.21 -23.37 20.91
N ASP A 143 -6.68 -23.33 22.16
CA ASP A 143 -6.15 -24.24 23.19
C ASP A 143 -6.56 -25.69 22.85
N LEU A 144 -5.56 -26.49 22.47
CA LEU A 144 -5.76 -27.87 22.04
C LEU A 144 -6.36 -28.74 23.16
N THR A 145 -6.09 -28.43 24.42
CA THR A 145 -6.58 -29.22 25.56
C THR A 145 -8.12 -29.14 25.70
N MET A 146 -8.70 -28.06 25.17
CA MET A 146 -10.13 -27.79 25.15
C MET A 146 -10.86 -28.48 24.00
N LEU A 147 -10.13 -28.99 23.00
CA LEU A 147 -10.67 -29.75 21.88
C LEU A 147 -10.92 -31.22 22.25
N LYS A 148 -11.96 -31.82 21.64
CA LYS A 148 -12.26 -33.25 21.73
C LYS A 148 -12.35 -33.85 20.33
N GLY A 149 -11.32 -34.59 19.93
CA GLY A 149 -11.30 -35.32 18.68
C GLY A 149 -12.41 -36.38 18.63
N THR A 150 -13.03 -36.54 17.46
CA THR A 150 -14.00 -37.62 17.24
C THR A 150 -13.23 -38.95 17.13
N VAL A 151 -13.50 -39.91 18.02
CA VAL A 151 -12.95 -41.27 17.89
C VAL A 151 -13.82 -42.04 16.90
N ALA A 152 -13.65 -41.78 15.60
CA ALA A 152 -14.35 -42.52 14.55
C ALA A 152 -13.65 -43.86 14.31
N GLY A 153 -14.42 -44.94 14.17
CA GLY A 153 -13.91 -46.32 14.01
C GLY A 153 -13.20 -46.63 12.68
N ARG A 154 -12.33 -45.75 12.19
CA ARG A 154 -11.41 -45.93 11.07
C ARG A 154 -10.10 -45.22 11.39
N ASP A 155 -9.06 -45.98 11.71
CA ASP A 155 -7.61 -45.69 11.73
C ASP A 155 -7.03 -44.33 12.25
N HIS A 156 -7.80 -43.27 12.49
CA HIS A 156 -7.36 -41.98 13.05
C HIS A 156 -8.07 -41.72 14.40
N GLU A 157 -7.30 -41.57 15.47
CA GLU A 157 -7.86 -41.50 16.84
C GLU A 157 -8.41 -40.10 17.22
N LYS A 158 -8.09 -39.03 16.48
CA LYS A 158 -8.52 -37.64 16.79
C LYS A 158 -8.76 -36.80 15.52
N SER A 159 -10.00 -36.39 15.25
CA SER A 159 -10.32 -35.48 14.14
C SER A 159 -11.24 -34.31 14.50
N ILE A 160 -11.09 -33.21 13.75
CA ILE A 160 -12.01 -32.07 13.67
C ILE A 160 -12.61 -31.97 12.26
N ARG A 161 -13.68 -31.21 12.08
CA ARG A 161 -14.38 -31.09 10.78
C ARG A 161 -14.49 -29.63 10.33
N TYR A 162 -14.11 -29.36 9.08
CA TYR A 162 -14.39 -28.11 8.39
C TYR A 162 -15.58 -28.30 7.44
N VAL A 163 -16.66 -27.57 7.68
CA VAL A 163 -17.96 -27.79 7.03
C VAL A 163 -18.63 -26.46 6.68
N GLY A 164 -19.49 -26.44 5.67
CA GLY A 164 -20.46 -25.36 5.49
C GLY A 164 -21.75 -25.64 6.25
N VAL A 165 -22.21 -24.66 7.03
CA VAL A 165 -23.46 -24.70 7.81
C VAL A 165 -24.46 -23.66 7.33
N GLU A 166 -25.73 -23.88 7.61
CA GLU A 166 -26.76 -22.86 7.40
C GLU A 166 -26.53 -21.66 8.35
N PRO A 167 -26.88 -20.42 7.97
CA PRO A 167 -26.69 -19.24 8.83
C PRO A 167 -27.35 -19.38 10.23
N GLU A 168 -28.47 -20.09 10.31
CA GLU A 168 -29.18 -20.42 11.55
C GLU A 168 -28.84 -21.82 12.11
N GLY A 169 -27.61 -22.28 11.85
CA GLY A 169 -27.08 -23.56 12.31
C GLY A 169 -26.85 -23.63 13.82
N ASP A 170 -25.98 -24.54 14.26
CA ASP A 170 -25.71 -24.71 15.69
C ASP A 170 -25.14 -23.44 16.33
N THR A 171 -25.50 -23.23 17.60
CA THR A 171 -25.00 -22.10 18.36
C THR A 171 -23.66 -22.41 19.00
N PHE A 172 -22.80 -21.40 19.12
CA PHE A 172 -21.60 -21.42 19.96
C PHE A 172 -21.50 -20.12 20.75
N VAL A 173 -20.61 -20.04 21.74
CA VAL A 173 -20.34 -18.78 22.46
C VAL A 173 -19.10 -18.14 21.81
N PRO A 174 -19.23 -17.04 21.06
CA PRO A 174 -18.08 -16.34 20.50
C PRO A 174 -17.15 -15.79 21.59
N LEU A 175 -15.90 -15.52 21.23
CA LEU A 175 -15.01 -14.69 22.07
C LEU A 175 -15.71 -13.37 22.42
N ASP A 176 -15.47 -12.87 23.63
CA ASP A 176 -16.08 -11.66 24.18
C ASP A 176 -17.62 -11.66 24.26
N ALA A 177 -18.25 -12.83 24.16
CA ALA A 177 -19.70 -12.98 24.36
C ALA A 177 -20.04 -13.76 25.66
N ASP A 178 -21.20 -13.45 26.22
CA ASP A 178 -21.74 -14.08 27.44
C ASP A 178 -22.84 -15.12 27.18
N ARG A 179 -23.25 -15.30 25.91
CA ARG A 179 -24.29 -16.25 25.53
C ARG A 179 -24.02 -16.89 24.18
N ALA A 180 -24.67 -18.01 23.94
CA ALA A 180 -24.58 -18.71 22.67
C ALA A 180 -25.35 -17.95 21.56
N LEU A 181 -24.78 -17.91 20.37
CA LEU A 181 -25.27 -17.24 19.17
C LEU A 181 -25.21 -18.19 17.97
N THR A 182 -26.17 -18.09 17.05
CA THR A 182 -26.04 -18.69 15.71
C THR A 182 -25.05 -17.86 14.88
N PRO A 183 -24.44 -18.44 13.83
CA PRO A 183 -23.58 -17.67 12.92
C PRO A 183 -24.23 -16.40 12.36
N ALA A 184 -25.52 -16.45 12.00
CA ALA A 184 -26.28 -15.27 11.58
C ALA A 184 -26.37 -14.20 12.69
N ALA A 185 -26.70 -14.60 13.92
CA ALA A 185 -26.78 -13.68 15.06
C ALA A 185 -25.41 -13.08 15.41
N VAL A 186 -24.30 -13.78 15.16
CA VAL A 186 -22.95 -13.21 15.31
C VAL A 186 -22.76 -12.04 14.35
N ILE A 187 -23.11 -12.18 13.07
CA ILE A 187 -22.97 -11.12 12.07
C ILE A 187 -23.81 -9.89 12.44
N GLU A 188 -25.05 -10.11 12.89
CA GLU A 188 -25.98 -9.02 13.20
C GLU A 188 -25.63 -8.30 14.51
N GLU A 189 -25.27 -9.05 15.56
CA GLU A 189 -25.23 -8.54 16.93
C GLU A 189 -23.81 -8.33 17.49
N HIS A 190 -22.79 -9.05 16.99
CA HIS A 190 -21.44 -9.03 17.56
C HIS A 190 -20.56 -7.97 16.86
N PRO A 191 -19.76 -7.14 17.57
CA PRO A 191 -18.91 -6.12 16.93
C PRO A 191 -17.96 -6.68 15.86
N VAL A 192 -17.33 -7.83 16.14
CA VAL A 192 -16.46 -8.53 15.17
C VAL A 192 -17.28 -9.06 13.99
N GLY A 193 -18.51 -9.51 14.23
CA GLY A 193 -19.43 -9.95 13.18
C GLY A 193 -19.86 -8.82 12.26
N GLN A 194 -20.11 -7.62 12.80
CA GLN A 194 -20.41 -6.43 12.00
C GLN A 194 -19.21 -5.95 11.18
N THR A 195 -17.99 -6.20 11.67
CA THR A 195 -16.75 -5.80 10.98
C THR A 195 -16.40 -6.74 9.83
N TYR A 196 -16.57 -8.05 10.01
CA TYR A 196 -16.10 -9.07 9.05
C TYR A 196 -17.23 -9.88 8.40
N GLY A 197 -18.49 -9.62 8.75
CA GLY A 197 -19.64 -10.36 8.24
C GLY A 197 -19.85 -10.22 6.74
N ASP A 198 -19.46 -9.08 6.16
CA ASP A 198 -19.49 -8.84 4.70
C ASP A 198 -18.64 -9.84 3.92
N LEU A 199 -17.65 -10.49 4.56
CA LEU A 199 -16.82 -11.51 3.90
C LEU A 199 -17.58 -12.82 3.61
N VAL A 200 -18.72 -13.05 4.28
CA VAL A 200 -19.52 -14.28 4.15
C VAL A 200 -21.00 -13.99 3.87
N SER A 201 -21.41 -12.72 3.83
CA SER A 201 -22.82 -12.33 3.73
C SER A 201 -23.49 -12.75 2.42
N GLU A 202 -22.70 -12.96 1.37
CA GLU A 202 -23.17 -13.44 0.06
C GLU A 202 -23.17 -14.96 -0.07
N TYR A 203 -22.67 -15.70 0.95
CA TYR A 203 -22.55 -17.16 0.86
C TYR A 203 -23.86 -17.84 1.24
N ASP A 204 -24.24 -18.86 0.47
CA ASP A 204 -25.41 -19.70 0.80
C ASP A 204 -25.20 -20.49 2.11
N ARG A 205 -23.94 -20.84 2.40
CA ARG A 205 -23.52 -21.55 3.62
C ARG A 205 -22.32 -20.87 4.23
N TYR A 206 -22.26 -20.90 5.55
CA TYR A 206 -21.17 -20.29 6.30
C TYR A 206 -20.12 -21.34 6.65
N PRO A 207 -18.82 -21.04 6.46
CA PRO A 207 -17.75 -21.94 6.84
C PRO A 207 -17.67 -22.05 8.36
N ALA A 208 -17.50 -23.26 8.89
CA ALA A 208 -17.54 -23.53 10.31
C ALA A 208 -16.67 -24.73 10.68
N ILE A 209 -16.05 -24.67 11.87
CA ILE A 209 -15.14 -25.72 12.35
C ILE A 209 -15.67 -26.34 13.64
N TYR A 210 -15.75 -27.67 13.65
CA TYR A 210 -16.34 -28.49 14.70
C TYR A 210 -15.35 -29.50 15.26
N ASP A 211 -15.44 -29.76 16.55
CA ASP A 211 -14.94 -30.99 17.17
C ASP A 211 -16.14 -31.87 17.62
N ASP A 212 -15.91 -32.87 18.47
CA ASP A 212 -16.99 -33.75 18.97
C ASP A 212 -17.96 -33.04 19.94
N ILE A 213 -17.57 -31.91 20.54
CA ILE A 213 -18.44 -31.11 21.42
C ILE A 213 -19.35 -30.21 20.59
N GLY A 214 -18.82 -29.59 19.54
CA GLY A 214 -19.60 -28.70 18.68
C GLY A 214 -18.75 -27.63 17.98
N LEU A 215 -19.45 -26.64 17.42
CA LEU A 215 -18.85 -25.48 16.76
C LEU A 215 -17.92 -24.73 17.71
N PHE A 216 -16.66 -24.52 17.29
CA PHE A 216 -15.68 -23.75 18.06
C PHE A 216 -15.00 -22.63 17.27
N SER A 217 -15.16 -22.59 15.95
CA SER A 217 -14.66 -21.48 15.13
C SER A 217 -15.63 -21.22 13.98
N PHE A 218 -15.93 -19.94 13.75
CA PHE A 218 -16.70 -19.44 12.62
C PHE A 218 -15.79 -18.54 11.75
N PRO A 219 -14.94 -19.13 10.89
CA PRO A 219 -14.08 -18.37 10.01
C PRO A 219 -14.87 -17.61 8.94
N PRO A 220 -14.31 -16.53 8.36
CA PRO A 220 -13.18 -15.74 8.83
C PRO A 220 -13.56 -14.78 9.98
N VAL A 221 -14.74 -14.93 10.58
CA VAL A 221 -15.36 -13.92 11.44
C VAL A 221 -14.78 -13.98 12.86
N ILE A 222 -15.01 -15.07 13.60
CA ILE A 222 -14.64 -15.13 15.02
C ILE A 222 -14.50 -16.57 15.54
N ASN A 223 -13.61 -16.73 16.52
CA ASN A 223 -13.42 -17.97 17.26
C ASN A 223 -14.39 -18.08 18.46
N GLY A 224 -14.57 -19.28 18.96
CA GLY A 224 -15.38 -19.56 20.14
C GLY A 224 -14.58 -19.39 21.44
N ARG A 225 -15.25 -18.91 22.49
CA ARG A 225 -14.70 -18.75 23.84
C ARG A 225 -14.21 -20.05 24.47
N ARG A 226 -14.75 -21.20 24.05
CA ARG A 226 -14.37 -22.51 24.63
C ARG A 226 -12.89 -22.84 24.40
N THR A 227 -12.34 -22.43 23.27
CA THR A 227 -10.97 -22.76 22.83
C THR A 227 -10.07 -21.53 22.89
N GLU A 228 -10.46 -20.52 23.66
CA GLU A 228 -9.69 -19.30 23.91
C GLU A 228 -8.29 -19.64 24.44
N VAL A 229 -7.29 -18.98 23.88
CA VAL A 229 -5.89 -19.12 24.27
C VAL A 229 -5.59 -18.18 25.44
N SER A 230 -4.80 -18.64 26.39
CA SER A 230 -4.31 -17.84 27.51
C SER A 230 -2.85 -18.19 27.81
N THR A 231 -2.24 -17.48 28.76
CA THR A 231 -0.91 -17.81 29.31
C THR A 231 -0.80 -19.21 29.94
N LYS A 232 -1.92 -19.93 30.11
CA LYS A 232 -1.94 -21.33 30.60
C LYS A 232 -2.04 -22.36 29.48
N SER A 233 -2.17 -21.92 28.23
CA SER A 233 -2.34 -22.79 27.08
C SER A 233 -0.96 -23.27 26.61
N HIS A 234 -0.59 -24.49 26.99
CA HIS A 234 0.72 -25.08 26.64
C HIS A 234 0.71 -25.84 25.31
N GLU A 235 -0.47 -26.06 24.74
CA GLU A 235 -0.69 -26.80 23.51
C GLU A 235 -1.69 -26.05 22.64
N LEU A 236 -1.28 -25.71 21.43
CA LEU A 236 -2.09 -24.94 20.49
C LEU A 236 -2.46 -25.79 19.28
N PHE A 237 -3.70 -25.66 18.85
CA PHE A 237 -4.14 -26.06 17.51
C PHE A 237 -4.30 -24.77 16.70
N ILE A 238 -3.63 -24.70 15.56
CA ILE A 238 -3.66 -23.55 14.66
C ILE A 238 -4.32 -24.01 13.39
N GLU A 239 -5.36 -23.30 12.98
CA GLU A 239 -6.02 -23.53 11.72
C GLU A 239 -6.14 -22.24 10.93
N MET A 240 -6.06 -22.37 9.62
CA MET A 240 -6.23 -21.23 8.73
C MET A 240 -7.17 -21.61 7.61
N THR A 241 -8.14 -20.74 7.32
CA THR A 241 -9.08 -20.93 6.20
C THR A 241 -8.93 -19.80 5.21
N GLY A 242 -9.11 -20.10 3.93
CA GLY A 242 -8.88 -19.11 2.89
C GLY A 242 -9.47 -19.45 1.54
N THR A 243 -9.36 -18.46 0.65
CA THR A 243 -9.77 -18.57 -0.75
C THR A 243 -8.63 -19.08 -1.64
N ASP A 244 -7.41 -19.16 -1.10
CA ASP A 244 -6.19 -19.58 -1.79
C ASP A 244 -5.31 -20.42 -0.85
N GLN A 245 -5.09 -21.69 -1.20
CA GLN A 245 -4.30 -22.65 -0.41
C GLN A 245 -2.87 -22.14 -0.16
N TRP A 246 -2.22 -21.59 -1.20
CA TRP A 246 -0.84 -21.11 -1.10
C TRP A 246 -0.72 -20.03 -0.02
N THR A 247 -1.67 -19.09 0.02
CA THR A 247 -1.68 -18.01 1.01
C THR A 247 -1.75 -18.55 2.44
N ILE A 248 -2.71 -19.43 2.73
CA ILE A 248 -2.89 -19.96 4.09
C ILE A 248 -1.74 -20.88 4.51
N ASP A 249 -1.17 -21.68 3.60
CA ASP A 249 -0.03 -22.53 3.90
C ASP A 249 1.22 -21.69 4.25
N LYS A 250 1.46 -20.58 3.53
CA LYS A 250 2.58 -19.69 3.84
C LYS A 250 2.38 -18.89 5.11
N MET A 251 1.16 -18.41 5.39
CA MET A 251 0.83 -17.81 6.68
C MET A 251 1.05 -18.81 7.83
N LEU A 252 0.65 -20.07 7.65
CA LEU A 252 0.84 -21.13 8.64
C LEU A 252 2.32 -21.35 8.92
N ASN A 253 3.15 -21.43 7.88
CA ASN A 253 4.59 -21.55 8.04
C ASN A 253 5.16 -20.41 8.90
N VAL A 254 4.80 -19.14 8.64
CA VAL A 254 5.28 -18.01 9.45
C VAL A 254 4.92 -18.17 10.93
N VAL A 255 3.68 -18.57 11.24
CA VAL A 255 3.23 -18.81 12.62
C VAL A 255 3.98 -19.98 13.25
N CYS A 256 4.16 -21.10 12.53
CA CYS A 256 4.90 -22.26 13.02
C CYS A 256 6.34 -21.90 13.39
N TYR A 257 7.04 -21.13 12.55
CA TYR A 257 8.40 -20.68 12.86
C TYR A 257 8.45 -19.73 14.05
N ALA A 258 7.48 -18.83 14.20
CA ALA A 258 7.43 -17.92 15.34
C ALA A 258 7.23 -18.68 16.66
N LEU A 259 6.37 -19.70 16.68
CA LEU A 259 6.12 -20.52 17.85
C LEU A 259 7.26 -21.51 18.15
N ASP A 260 7.89 -22.06 17.11
CA ASP A 260 9.08 -22.91 17.24
C ASP A 260 10.25 -22.15 17.89
N ALA A 261 10.46 -20.88 17.48
CA ALA A 261 11.45 -20.00 18.10
C ALA A 261 11.18 -19.71 19.59
N ARG A 262 9.94 -19.89 20.06
CA ARG A 262 9.54 -19.81 21.48
C ARG A 262 9.62 -21.16 22.20
N GLY A 263 10.26 -22.16 21.58
CA GLY A 263 10.44 -23.51 22.15
C GLY A 263 9.26 -24.46 21.94
N GLY A 264 8.25 -24.04 21.17
CA GLY A 264 7.14 -24.90 20.79
C GLY A 264 7.57 -25.99 19.83
N ARG A 265 7.08 -27.21 20.02
CA ARG A 265 7.32 -28.32 19.10
C ARG A 265 6.20 -28.40 18.07
N VAL A 266 6.53 -28.17 16.80
CA VAL A 266 5.57 -28.26 15.70
C VAL A 266 5.23 -29.73 15.42
N GLU A 267 3.95 -30.01 15.23
CA GLU A 267 3.40 -31.31 14.89
C GLU A 267 2.56 -31.20 13.63
N GLU A 268 2.67 -32.21 12.77
CA GLU A 268 1.88 -32.28 11.56
C GLU A 268 0.41 -32.59 11.84
N VAL A 269 -0.43 -32.20 10.89
CA VAL A 269 -1.87 -32.45 10.85
C VAL A 269 -2.20 -32.95 9.44
N GLU A 270 -3.00 -34.01 9.35
CA GLU A 270 -3.55 -34.46 8.07
C GLU A 270 -4.78 -33.61 7.72
N VAL A 271 -4.86 -33.09 6.50
CA VAL A 271 -6.05 -32.43 5.98
C VAL A 271 -6.65 -33.32 4.90
N THR A 272 -7.81 -33.89 5.18
CA THR A 272 -8.51 -34.82 4.28
C THR A 272 -9.64 -34.10 3.56
N TYR A 273 -9.41 -33.80 2.29
CA TYR A 273 -10.39 -33.31 1.34
C TYR A 273 -11.15 -34.46 0.68
N PRO A 274 -12.32 -34.21 0.05
CA PRO A 274 -13.05 -35.24 -0.69
C PRO A 274 -12.23 -35.90 -1.82
N ASP A 275 -11.24 -35.20 -2.37
CA ASP A 275 -10.41 -35.63 -3.51
C ASP A 275 -9.00 -36.11 -3.10
N GLY A 276 -8.59 -35.97 -1.84
CA GLY A 276 -7.30 -36.46 -1.36
C GLY A 276 -6.94 -36.00 0.05
N THR A 277 -5.85 -36.55 0.59
CA THR A 277 -5.28 -36.17 1.89
C THR A 277 -3.92 -35.53 1.69
N VAL A 278 -3.67 -34.43 2.39
CA VAL A 278 -2.37 -33.74 2.43
C VAL A 278 -1.90 -33.56 3.87
N THR A 279 -0.60 -33.51 4.10
CA THR A 279 -0.01 -33.29 5.43
C THR A 279 0.47 -31.85 5.54
N ARG A 280 0.24 -31.22 6.70
CA ARG A 280 0.54 -29.81 6.98
C ARG A 280 1.18 -29.64 8.36
N PRO A 281 2.00 -28.60 8.61
CA PRO A 281 2.42 -27.56 7.67
C PRO A 281 3.32 -28.11 6.56
N ASP A 282 3.29 -27.50 5.37
CA ASP A 282 4.24 -27.83 4.30
C ASP A 282 5.51 -27.00 4.47
N LEU A 283 6.52 -27.63 5.08
CA LEU A 283 7.82 -27.03 5.37
C LEU A 283 8.87 -27.36 4.30
N THR A 284 8.44 -27.74 3.08
CA THR A 284 9.34 -28.00 1.97
C THR A 284 10.16 -26.75 1.63
N VAL A 285 11.47 -26.93 1.55
CA VAL A 285 12.46 -25.91 1.14
C VAL A 285 12.37 -25.70 -0.37
N ASP A 286 12.33 -24.44 -0.82
CA ASP A 286 12.40 -24.09 -2.24
C ASP A 286 13.87 -23.97 -2.67
N GLU A 287 14.16 -24.15 -3.95
CA GLU A 287 15.51 -24.05 -4.49
C GLU A 287 15.54 -23.11 -5.70
N LYS A 288 16.53 -22.22 -5.74
CA LYS A 288 16.78 -21.36 -6.89
C LYS A 288 18.26 -21.28 -7.20
N ARG A 289 18.56 -21.21 -8.49
CA ARG A 289 19.93 -21.07 -8.99
C ARG A 289 20.29 -19.62 -9.30
N VAL A 290 21.47 -19.19 -8.89
CA VAL A 290 22.06 -17.90 -9.29
C VAL A 290 23.52 -18.06 -9.72
N GLU A 291 23.89 -17.41 -10.82
CA GLU A 291 25.27 -17.41 -11.31
C GLU A 291 26.13 -16.45 -10.49
N HIS A 292 27.36 -16.84 -10.15
CA HIS A 292 28.29 -16.00 -9.40
C HIS A 292 28.51 -14.64 -10.07
N ARG A 293 28.68 -14.66 -11.39
CA ARG A 293 28.85 -13.45 -12.21
C ARG A 293 27.65 -12.50 -12.13
N GLN A 294 26.43 -13.02 -11.94
CA GLN A 294 25.24 -12.20 -11.78
C GLN A 294 25.26 -11.44 -10.46
N ILE A 295 25.73 -12.07 -9.38
CA ILE A 295 25.91 -11.45 -8.06
C ILE A 295 26.87 -10.27 -8.18
N GLU A 296 28.10 -10.53 -8.66
CA GLU A 296 29.15 -9.51 -8.79
C GLU A 296 28.73 -8.35 -9.70
N ARG A 297 28.12 -8.66 -10.85
CA ARG A 297 27.71 -7.64 -11.83
C ARG A 297 26.63 -6.73 -11.28
N THR A 298 25.72 -7.26 -10.47
CA THR A 298 24.59 -6.52 -9.91
C THR A 298 25.03 -5.68 -8.72
N LEU A 299 25.78 -6.27 -7.78
CA LEU A 299 26.29 -5.57 -6.60
C LEU A 299 27.47 -4.64 -6.90
N GLY A 300 28.21 -4.91 -7.99
CA GLY A 300 29.38 -4.12 -8.40
C GLY A 300 30.63 -4.37 -7.55
N ILE A 301 30.70 -5.52 -6.88
CA ILE A 301 31.80 -6.00 -6.04
C ILE A 301 32.36 -7.30 -6.60
N ASP A 302 33.61 -7.60 -6.27
CA ASP A 302 34.24 -8.89 -6.56
C ASP A 302 34.15 -9.72 -5.27
N LEU A 303 33.68 -10.97 -5.36
CA LEU A 303 33.55 -11.90 -4.22
C LEU A 303 34.28 -13.20 -4.56
N ASP A 304 34.93 -13.82 -3.57
CA ASP A 304 35.33 -15.22 -3.73
C ASP A 304 34.17 -16.18 -3.40
N GLU A 305 34.38 -17.48 -3.67
CA GLU A 305 33.37 -18.51 -3.47
C GLU A 305 32.95 -18.64 -2.00
N ASP A 306 33.93 -18.62 -1.09
CA ASP A 306 33.72 -18.77 0.35
C ASP A 306 32.98 -17.55 0.92
N GLU A 307 33.32 -16.34 0.44
CA GLU A 307 32.63 -15.10 0.79
C GLU A 307 31.16 -15.12 0.35
N ALA A 308 30.87 -15.56 -0.88
CA ALA A 308 29.49 -15.66 -1.35
C ALA A 308 28.67 -16.68 -0.53
N ILE A 309 29.24 -17.84 -0.19
CA ILE A 309 28.57 -18.84 0.64
C ILE A 309 28.31 -18.29 2.05
N ASP A 310 29.30 -17.62 2.66
CA ASP A 310 29.14 -16.97 3.97
C ASP A 310 27.99 -15.95 3.98
N LEU A 311 27.86 -15.17 2.90
CA LEU A 311 26.80 -14.18 2.76
C LEU A 311 25.42 -14.82 2.57
N PHE A 312 25.31 -15.95 1.84
CA PHE A 312 24.07 -16.71 1.77
C PHE A 312 23.68 -17.27 3.15
N GLU A 313 24.63 -17.89 3.85
CA GLU A 313 24.42 -18.44 5.19
C GLU A 313 23.97 -17.37 6.19
N ARG A 314 24.60 -16.18 6.16
CA ARG A 314 24.24 -15.02 6.99
C ARG A 314 22.97 -14.29 6.54
N SER A 315 22.32 -14.78 5.49
CA SER A 315 20.97 -14.37 5.07
C SER A 315 19.91 -15.44 5.36
N GLY A 316 20.29 -16.53 6.03
CA GLY A 316 19.40 -17.64 6.37
C GLY A 316 19.08 -18.55 5.19
N LEU A 317 20.01 -18.65 4.24
CA LEU A 317 19.96 -19.50 3.06
C LEU A 317 21.13 -20.48 3.08
N ASP A 318 21.01 -21.64 2.44
CA ASP A 318 22.12 -22.56 2.21
C ASP A 318 22.44 -22.54 0.71
N ALA A 319 23.73 -22.56 0.38
CA ALA A 319 24.18 -22.53 -1.00
C ALA A 319 25.12 -23.68 -1.28
N GLU A 320 24.79 -24.51 -2.27
CA GLU A 320 25.69 -25.51 -2.83
C GLU A 320 26.26 -25.01 -4.16
N THR A 321 27.56 -25.18 -4.34
CA THR A 321 28.25 -24.75 -5.57
C THR A 321 28.01 -25.74 -6.70
N GLU A 322 27.68 -25.22 -7.88
CA GLU A 322 27.63 -25.99 -9.11
C GLU A 322 28.46 -25.31 -10.20
N ILE A 323 29.09 -26.13 -11.05
CA ILE A 323 29.74 -25.65 -12.27
C ILE A 323 28.78 -25.83 -13.44
N VAL A 324 28.41 -24.71 -14.07
CA VAL A 324 27.47 -24.68 -15.21
C VAL A 324 28.16 -24.20 -16.49
N GLY A 325 27.74 -24.73 -17.63
CA GLY A 325 28.20 -24.28 -18.94
C GLY A 325 29.73 -24.38 -19.14
N ASP A 326 30.34 -23.26 -19.57
CA ASP A 326 31.77 -23.13 -19.87
C ASP A 326 32.62 -22.95 -18.59
N ASP A 327 32.47 -23.85 -17.61
CA ASP A 327 33.14 -23.80 -16.30
C ASP A 327 32.80 -22.54 -15.46
N GLU A 328 31.57 -22.02 -15.57
CA GLU A 328 31.11 -20.87 -14.76
C GLU A 328 30.55 -21.35 -13.41
N LEU A 329 30.93 -20.66 -12.33
CA LEU A 329 30.45 -20.92 -10.97
C LEU A 329 29.02 -20.41 -10.78
N ALA A 330 28.16 -21.27 -10.25
CA ALA A 330 26.80 -20.95 -9.84
C ALA A 330 26.49 -21.56 -8.46
N TYR A 331 25.39 -21.11 -7.87
CA TYR A 331 24.92 -21.55 -6.56
C TYR A 331 23.49 -22.05 -6.69
N ASP A 332 23.25 -23.29 -6.27
CA ASP A 332 21.91 -23.76 -5.95
C ASP A 332 21.61 -23.40 -4.50
N VAL A 333 20.65 -22.50 -4.33
CA VAL A 333 20.36 -21.87 -3.05
C VAL A 333 19.04 -22.39 -2.51
N SER A 334 19.10 -23.01 -1.34
CA SER A 334 17.97 -23.47 -0.56
C SER A 334 17.34 -22.30 0.20
N ILE A 335 16.02 -22.19 0.09
CA ILE A 335 15.21 -21.09 0.61
C ILE A 335 14.22 -21.65 1.62
N PRO A 336 14.24 -21.18 2.89
CA PRO A 336 13.36 -21.73 3.90
C PRO A 336 11.89 -21.38 3.58
N PRO A 337 10.94 -22.25 3.95
CA PRO A 337 9.53 -22.14 3.56
C PRO A 337 8.79 -20.88 4.05
N TYR A 338 9.36 -20.14 5.02
CA TYR A 338 8.83 -18.85 5.51
C TYR A 338 9.23 -17.65 4.63
N ARG A 339 10.25 -17.79 3.78
CA ARG A 339 10.69 -16.75 2.84
C ARG A 339 9.84 -16.81 1.57
N VAL A 340 8.75 -16.06 1.58
CA VAL A 340 7.81 -15.98 0.44
C VAL A 340 8.20 -14.91 -0.58
N ASP A 341 9.15 -14.06 -0.23
CA ASP A 341 9.67 -12.94 -0.98
C ASP A 341 10.67 -13.34 -2.06
N VAL A 342 11.33 -14.49 -1.92
CA VAL A 342 12.32 -14.98 -2.89
C VAL A 342 11.59 -15.62 -4.09
N LEU A 343 11.34 -14.82 -5.12
CA LEU A 343 10.60 -15.23 -6.32
C LEU A 343 11.51 -15.41 -7.55
N HIS A 344 12.66 -14.75 -7.56
CA HIS A 344 13.61 -14.70 -8.66
C HIS A 344 15.06 -14.77 -8.13
N PRO A 345 16.04 -15.27 -8.91
CA PRO A 345 17.45 -15.26 -8.50
C PRO A 345 18.04 -13.88 -8.15
N VAL A 346 17.35 -12.79 -8.47
CA VAL A 346 17.79 -11.43 -8.08
C VAL A 346 17.52 -11.16 -6.60
N ASP A 347 16.51 -11.80 -6.01
CA ASP A 347 16.20 -11.68 -4.59
C ASP A 347 17.30 -12.34 -3.74
N LEU A 348 17.93 -13.40 -4.27
CA LEU A 348 19.14 -13.99 -3.72
C LEU A 348 20.33 -13.00 -3.75
N VAL A 349 20.46 -12.23 -4.83
CA VAL A 349 21.49 -11.19 -4.94
C VAL A 349 21.24 -10.05 -3.95
N ASP A 350 19.97 -9.69 -3.72
CA ASP A 350 19.59 -8.70 -2.69
C ASP A 350 19.99 -9.18 -1.29
N ASP A 351 19.67 -10.43 -0.94
CA ASP A 351 20.07 -11.04 0.33
C ASP A 351 21.60 -11.03 0.52
N VAL A 352 22.38 -11.39 -0.51
CA VAL A 352 23.85 -11.30 -0.47
C VAL A 352 24.30 -9.85 -0.24
N GLY A 353 23.68 -8.90 -0.94
CA GLY A 353 23.98 -7.47 -0.79
C GLY A 353 23.67 -6.93 0.60
N ARG A 354 22.56 -7.35 1.22
CA ARG A 354 22.19 -6.97 2.59
C ARG A 354 23.14 -7.56 3.62
N ALA A 355 23.48 -8.86 3.53
CA ALA A 355 24.45 -9.49 4.41
C ALA A 355 25.87 -8.91 4.27
N TYR A 356 26.24 -8.46 3.06
CA TYR A 356 27.48 -7.73 2.81
C TYR A 356 27.46 -6.34 3.47
N GLY A 357 26.28 -5.72 3.51
CA GLY A 357 26.03 -4.40 4.04
C GLY A 357 26.18 -3.33 2.98
N PHE A 358 25.07 -2.69 2.59
CA PHE A 358 25.07 -1.67 1.54
C PHE A 358 26.00 -0.48 1.82
N ASN A 359 26.24 -0.13 3.09
CA ASN A 359 27.17 0.92 3.48
C ASN A 359 28.65 0.58 3.17
N ASN A 360 28.96 -0.69 2.88
CA ASN A 360 30.29 -1.14 2.45
C ASN A 360 30.48 -1.05 0.94
N LEU A 361 29.40 -0.87 0.16
CA LEU A 361 29.49 -0.73 -1.29
C LEU A 361 30.16 0.59 -1.65
N THR A 362 31.22 0.53 -2.46
CA THR A 362 31.92 1.74 -2.93
C THR A 362 31.13 2.39 -4.06
N PRO A 363 30.63 3.64 -3.91
CA PRO A 363 29.89 4.31 -4.97
C PRO A 363 30.75 4.51 -6.22
N ARG A 364 30.19 4.16 -7.39
CA ARG A 364 30.85 4.33 -8.70
C ARG A 364 29.95 5.14 -9.63
N TYR A 365 30.53 6.06 -10.39
CA TYR A 365 29.80 6.73 -11.45
C TYR A 365 29.50 5.75 -12.58
N PRO A 366 28.26 5.70 -13.11
CA PRO A 366 27.96 4.89 -14.27
C PRO A 366 28.78 5.40 -15.47
N ASN A 367 29.42 4.47 -16.19
CA ASN A 367 30.22 4.79 -17.37
C ASN A 367 29.31 5.03 -18.60
N VAL A 368 28.50 6.07 -18.54
CA VAL A 368 27.52 6.43 -19.58
C VAL A 368 27.76 7.89 -19.95
N SER A 369 28.02 8.14 -21.24
CA SER A 369 28.21 9.49 -21.78
C SER A 369 26.94 9.95 -22.48
N THR A 370 26.11 10.72 -21.78
CA THR A 370 24.87 11.31 -22.32
C THR A 370 24.86 12.83 -22.13
N VAL A 371 24.10 13.53 -22.98
CA VAL A 371 23.83 14.96 -22.84
C VAL A 371 22.35 15.13 -22.54
N GLY A 372 22.02 15.61 -21.35
CA GLY A 372 20.65 15.95 -20.99
C GLY A 372 20.21 17.27 -21.63
N SER A 373 18.95 17.35 -22.04
CA SER A 373 18.32 18.60 -22.48
C SER A 373 16.90 18.71 -21.92
N ARG A 374 16.46 19.93 -21.62
CA ARG A 374 15.04 20.22 -21.37
C ARG A 374 14.24 19.94 -22.63
N THR A 375 13.01 19.44 -22.46
CA THR A 375 12.04 19.34 -23.55
C THR A 375 11.72 20.73 -24.09
N GLU A 376 11.28 20.82 -25.34
CA GLU A 376 10.88 22.10 -25.95
C GLU A 376 9.72 22.73 -25.19
N ALA A 377 8.73 21.92 -24.78
CA ALA A 377 7.62 22.36 -23.93
C ALA A 377 8.08 23.01 -22.62
N ALA A 378 9.05 22.40 -21.90
CA ALA A 378 9.54 22.98 -20.64
C ALA A 378 10.30 24.29 -20.87
N ARG A 379 11.04 24.42 -21.98
CA ARG A 379 11.70 25.69 -22.35
C ARG A 379 10.68 26.76 -22.72
N HIS A 380 9.62 26.37 -23.41
CA HIS A 380 8.54 27.26 -23.80
C HIS A 380 7.76 27.76 -22.58
N GLU A 381 7.34 26.87 -21.68
CA GLU A 381 6.71 27.23 -20.40
C GLU A 381 7.58 28.19 -19.58
N GLU A 382 8.87 27.89 -19.43
CA GLU A 382 9.82 28.75 -18.71
C GLU A 382 9.98 30.12 -19.38
N ALA A 383 10.04 30.17 -20.71
CA ALA A 383 10.10 31.43 -21.45
C ALA A 383 8.85 32.27 -21.16
N VAL A 384 7.64 31.70 -21.29
CA VAL A 384 6.37 32.42 -21.05
C VAL A 384 6.30 32.93 -19.62
N ARG A 385 6.68 32.10 -18.65
CA ARG A 385 6.71 32.44 -17.23
C ARG A 385 7.61 33.64 -16.95
N ASN A 386 8.82 33.65 -17.53
CA ASN A 386 9.74 34.77 -17.39
C ASN A 386 9.17 36.08 -17.96
N VAL A 387 8.41 36.01 -19.05
CA VAL A 387 7.73 37.19 -19.62
C VAL A 387 6.63 37.70 -18.70
N LEU A 388 5.76 36.82 -18.21
CA LEU A 388 4.68 37.18 -17.28
C LEU A 388 5.24 37.84 -16.01
N VAL A 389 6.27 37.26 -15.40
CA VAL A 389 6.97 37.86 -14.25
C VAL A 389 7.57 39.22 -14.61
N GLY A 390 8.20 39.33 -15.79
CA GLY A 390 8.74 40.59 -16.29
C GLY A 390 7.69 41.68 -16.55
N LEU A 391 6.43 41.29 -16.78
CA LEU A 391 5.28 42.19 -16.91
C LEU A 391 4.65 42.57 -15.57
N GLY A 392 5.18 42.05 -14.45
CA GLY A 392 4.76 42.37 -13.10
C GLY A 392 3.76 41.40 -12.48
N PHE A 393 3.51 40.24 -13.11
CA PHE A 393 2.71 39.19 -12.50
C PHE A 393 3.49 38.42 -11.43
N GLU A 394 2.82 38.05 -10.35
CA GLU A 394 3.26 37.03 -9.44
C GLU A 394 2.86 35.66 -9.98
N ASP A 395 3.83 34.74 -10.00
CA ASP A 395 3.65 33.41 -10.56
C ASP A 395 3.05 32.44 -9.54
N MET A 396 2.00 31.73 -9.95
CA MET A 396 1.21 30.86 -9.10
C MET A 396 1.35 29.39 -9.48
N LEU A 397 1.19 28.52 -8.47
CA LEU A 397 1.14 27.07 -8.59
C LEU A 397 -0.08 26.57 -7.82
N ASN A 398 -1.21 26.47 -8.51
CA ASN A 398 -2.46 26.02 -7.89
C ASN A 398 -2.68 24.51 -8.04
N PHE A 399 -3.56 23.96 -7.21
CA PHE A 399 -4.03 22.60 -7.40
C PHE A 399 -4.76 22.45 -8.74
N ASN A 400 -4.49 21.33 -9.42
CA ASN A 400 -5.22 20.96 -10.63
C ASN A 400 -6.56 20.30 -10.30
N LEU A 401 -6.72 19.79 -9.07
CA LEU A 401 -7.96 19.26 -8.55
C LEU A 401 -8.75 20.39 -7.89
N THR A 402 -10.06 20.40 -8.12
CA THR A 402 -10.99 21.41 -7.60
C THR A 402 -12.38 20.79 -7.49
N SER A 403 -13.40 21.60 -7.24
CA SER A 403 -14.81 21.22 -7.25
C SER A 403 -15.55 21.85 -8.43
N GLU A 404 -16.70 21.28 -8.79
CA GLU A 404 -17.60 21.88 -9.78
C GLU A 404 -18.08 23.26 -9.35
N ALA A 405 -18.33 23.46 -8.05
CA ALA A 405 -18.75 24.75 -7.50
C ALA A 405 -17.72 25.85 -7.79
N GLU A 406 -16.44 25.58 -7.57
CA GLU A 406 -15.35 26.54 -7.81
C GLU A 406 -15.07 26.76 -9.30
N ASN A 407 -15.04 25.67 -10.09
CA ASN A 407 -14.64 25.74 -11.49
C ASN A 407 -15.75 26.31 -12.41
N PHE A 408 -17.02 26.16 -12.01
CA PHE A 408 -18.20 26.46 -12.83
C PHE A 408 -19.18 27.41 -12.13
N GLU A 409 -19.78 27.01 -11.00
CA GLU A 409 -20.91 27.74 -10.40
C GLU A 409 -20.55 29.17 -9.96
N ARG A 410 -19.47 29.32 -9.18
CA ARG A 410 -18.97 30.64 -8.72
C ARG A 410 -18.44 31.50 -9.86
N MET A 411 -18.10 30.86 -10.98
CA MET A 411 -17.73 31.50 -12.24
C MET A 411 -18.92 31.81 -13.14
N ARG A 412 -20.15 31.45 -12.74
CA ARG A 412 -21.37 31.56 -13.54
C ARG A 412 -21.30 30.85 -14.88
N LEU A 413 -20.55 29.76 -14.95
CA LEU A 413 -20.30 29.00 -16.18
C LEU A 413 -20.94 27.63 -16.04
N ASP A 414 -21.60 27.14 -17.09
CA ASP A 414 -22.08 25.76 -17.14
C ASP A 414 -21.13 24.91 -18.03
N PRO A 415 -20.86 23.63 -17.70
CA PRO A 415 -20.01 22.77 -18.54
C PRO A 415 -20.49 22.58 -20.00
N GLY A 416 -21.74 22.94 -20.29
CA GLY A 416 -22.35 22.86 -21.62
C GLY A 416 -22.39 24.19 -22.39
N ASP A 417 -21.87 25.28 -21.83
CA ASP A 417 -21.80 26.57 -22.50
C ASP A 417 -20.81 26.54 -23.68
N ASP A 418 -21.05 27.40 -24.67
CA ASP A 418 -20.10 27.65 -25.77
C ASP A 418 -19.10 28.76 -25.36
N ALA A 419 -18.27 28.46 -24.37
CA ALA A 419 -17.35 29.41 -23.74
C ALA A 419 -16.05 28.74 -23.29
N VAL A 420 -14.96 29.51 -23.19
CA VAL A 420 -13.66 28.98 -22.72
C VAL A 420 -13.79 28.49 -21.28
N GLY A 421 -13.36 27.26 -21.02
CA GLY A 421 -13.48 26.63 -19.70
C GLY A 421 -14.77 25.83 -19.51
N ALA A 422 -15.80 26.04 -20.34
CA ALA A 422 -17.00 25.22 -20.34
C ALA A 422 -16.72 23.91 -21.07
N ALA A 423 -16.46 22.86 -20.30
CA ALA A 423 -16.30 21.51 -20.81
C ALA A 423 -16.65 20.50 -19.71
N ARG A 424 -17.03 19.28 -20.09
CA ARG A 424 -17.22 18.19 -19.13
C ARG A 424 -15.90 17.86 -18.44
N PRO A 425 -15.77 18.00 -17.10
CA PRO A 425 -14.53 17.71 -16.40
C PRO A 425 -14.35 16.20 -16.17
N PRO A 426 -13.11 15.71 -16.04
CA PRO A 426 -12.84 14.42 -15.40
C PRO A 426 -13.23 14.45 -13.91
N THR A 427 -13.90 13.40 -13.42
CA THR A 427 -14.38 13.28 -12.04
C THR A 427 -13.59 12.24 -11.24
N ILE A 428 -13.40 12.49 -9.94
CA ILE A 428 -12.74 11.57 -9.01
C ILE A 428 -13.81 10.69 -8.35
N MET A 429 -13.69 9.36 -8.45
CA MET A 429 -14.70 8.42 -7.94
C MET A 429 -14.82 8.42 -6.41
N GLU A 430 -13.69 8.40 -5.71
CA GLU A 430 -13.60 8.39 -4.25
C GLU A 430 -12.74 9.57 -3.80
N PRO A 431 -13.26 10.81 -3.89
CA PRO A 431 -12.49 11.99 -3.56
C PRO A 431 -12.24 12.05 -2.05
N TYR A 432 -11.00 12.40 -1.67
CA TYR A 432 -10.63 12.54 -0.26
C TYR A 432 -11.37 13.70 0.43
N SER A 433 -11.65 14.79 -0.32
CA SER A 433 -12.41 15.96 0.15
C SER A 433 -13.40 16.40 -0.94
N GLN A 434 -14.45 17.10 -0.52
CA GLN A 434 -15.40 17.77 -1.43
C GLN A 434 -14.73 18.87 -2.27
N ASP A 435 -13.56 19.35 -1.84
CA ASP A 435 -12.78 20.37 -2.55
C ASP A 435 -12.07 19.81 -3.80
N PHE A 436 -11.97 18.49 -3.94
CA PHE A 436 -11.15 17.82 -4.97
C PHE A 436 -11.93 16.75 -5.74
N THR A 437 -13.15 17.08 -6.16
CA THR A 437 -14.07 16.16 -6.86
C THR A 437 -13.81 16.07 -8.36
N ILE A 438 -13.16 17.06 -8.96
CA ILE A 438 -12.87 17.12 -10.40
C ILE A 438 -11.44 17.58 -10.70
N VAL A 439 -10.99 17.34 -11.93
CA VAL A 439 -9.84 18.04 -12.52
C VAL A 439 -10.35 19.33 -13.19
N ARG A 440 -9.70 20.47 -12.95
CA ARG A 440 -10.09 21.77 -13.52
C ARG A 440 -10.05 21.78 -15.05
N THR A 441 -11.00 22.46 -15.68
CA THR A 441 -11.09 22.62 -17.15
C THR A 441 -10.38 23.88 -17.66
N TRP A 442 -10.04 24.78 -16.73
CA TRP A 442 -9.33 26.04 -16.95
C TRP A 442 -8.76 26.56 -15.61
N ALA A 443 -7.80 27.47 -15.65
CA ALA A 443 -6.99 27.86 -14.48
C ALA A 443 -7.41 29.20 -13.83
N LEU A 444 -8.14 30.06 -14.54
CA LEU A 444 -8.61 31.36 -14.03
C LEU A 444 -9.41 31.27 -12.72
N PRO A 445 -10.31 30.28 -12.50
CA PRO A 445 -11.01 30.14 -11.22
C PRO A 445 -10.04 29.91 -10.05
N SER A 446 -8.94 29.18 -10.28
CA SER A 446 -7.91 28.96 -9.27
C SER A 446 -7.23 30.26 -8.84
N LEU A 447 -6.97 31.17 -9.79
CA LEU A 447 -6.41 32.48 -9.47
C LEU A 447 -7.39 33.33 -8.63
N LEU A 448 -8.70 33.20 -8.86
CA LEU A 448 -9.71 33.91 -8.05
C LEU A 448 -9.80 33.38 -6.63
N MET A 449 -9.71 32.07 -6.43
CA MET A 449 -9.59 31.49 -5.08
C MET A 449 -8.35 32.00 -4.34
N VAL A 450 -7.23 32.24 -5.04
CA VAL A 450 -6.04 32.87 -4.42
C VAL A 450 -6.33 34.31 -4.02
N LEU A 451 -6.96 35.10 -4.90
CA LEU A 451 -7.33 36.49 -4.60
C LEU A 451 -8.30 36.57 -3.40
N GLU A 452 -9.31 35.70 -3.35
CA GLU A 452 -10.28 35.57 -2.25
C GLU A 452 -9.57 35.38 -0.89
N ASN A 453 -8.64 34.41 -0.84
CA ASN A 453 -7.85 34.15 0.36
C ASN A 453 -6.88 35.28 0.73
N ASN A 454 -6.65 36.24 -0.18
CA ASN A 454 -5.71 37.36 -0.01
C ASN A 454 -6.36 38.74 -0.08
N THR A 455 -7.69 38.84 0.06
CA THR A 455 -8.42 40.13 0.13
C THR A 455 -7.90 41.10 1.21
N HIS A 456 -7.33 40.55 2.29
CA HIS A 456 -6.73 41.30 3.39
C HIS A 456 -5.32 41.85 3.10
N ARG A 457 -4.75 41.54 1.93
CA ARG A 457 -3.42 42.00 1.48
C ARG A 457 -3.54 43.25 0.60
N GLU A 458 -2.43 43.96 0.45
CA GLU A 458 -2.38 45.21 -0.31
C GLU A 458 -2.59 44.94 -1.81
N TYR A 459 -3.36 45.82 -2.47
CA TYR A 459 -3.51 45.85 -3.92
C TYR A 459 -2.48 46.83 -4.54
N PRO A 460 -2.02 46.62 -5.79
CA PRO A 460 -2.51 45.65 -6.78
C PRO A 460 -2.06 44.22 -6.52
N GLN A 461 -2.91 43.26 -6.86
CA GLN A 461 -2.58 41.83 -6.90
C GLN A 461 -2.72 41.37 -8.35
N ASP A 462 -1.59 41.30 -9.06
CA ASP A 462 -1.51 40.86 -10.46
C ASP A 462 -0.93 39.43 -10.44
N LEU A 463 -1.77 38.42 -10.68
CA LEU A 463 -1.39 37.00 -10.59
C LEU A 463 -1.40 36.34 -11.96
N ALA A 464 -0.50 35.39 -12.19
CA ALA A 464 -0.51 34.54 -13.37
C ALA A 464 -0.15 33.10 -13.05
N GLU A 465 -0.64 32.17 -13.84
CA GLU A 465 -0.32 30.75 -13.76
C GLU A 465 -0.17 30.18 -15.17
N ILE A 466 0.89 29.37 -15.36
CA ILE A 466 0.94 28.41 -16.46
C ILE A 466 0.51 27.06 -15.91
N GLY A 467 -0.74 26.70 -16.16
CA GLY A 467 -1.46 25.63 -15.47
C GLY A 467 -1.78 24.44 -16.37
N PHE A 468 -2.17 23.34 -15.75
CA PHE A 468 -2.76 22.18 -16.42
C PHE A 468 -4.28 22.29 -16.40
N ALA A 469 -4.91 21.98 -17.52
CA ALA A 469 -6.35 21.87 -17.64
C ALA A 469 -6.70 20.60 -18.43
N ALA A 470 -7.81 19.97 -18.08
CA ALA A 470 -8.28 18.77 -18.76
C ALA A 470 -9.80 18.76 -18.91
N HIS A 471 -10.27 18.07 -19.93
CA HIS A 471 -11.69 17.79 -20.13
C HIS A 471 -11.89 16.41 -20.73
N VAL A 472 -13.09 15.86 -20.59
CA VAL A 472 -13.40 14.55 -21.16
C VAL A 472 -13.52 14.66 -22.68
N ASP A 473 -12.74 13.85 -23.37
CA ASP A 473 -12.73 13.71 -24.82
C ASP A 473 -12.59 12.23 -25.19
N GLU A 474 -13.70 11.60 -25.55
CA GLU A 474 -13.82 10.17 -25.88
C GLU A 474 -13.08 9.79 -27.19
N THR A 475 -12.52 10.77 -27.91
CA THR A 475 -11.69 10.50 -29.09
C THR A 475 -10.22 10.21 -28.73
N THR A 476 -9.80 10.55 -27.50
CA THR A 476 -8.46 10.26 -26.98
C THR A 476 -8.39 8.86 -26.36
N LEU A 477 -7.20 8.26 -26.31
CA LEU A 477 -7.01 6.91 -25.74
C LEU A 477 -7.39 6.81 -24.27
N THR A 478 -7.23 7.91 -23.52
CA THR A 478 -7.54 8.02 -22.09
C THR A 478 -8.95 8.55 -21.84
N ASN A 479 -9.72 8.89 -22.88
CA ASN A 479 -10.96 9.65 -22.82
C ASN A 479 -10.82 11.05 -22.18
N VAL A 480 -9.60 11.59 -22.07
CA VAL A 480 -9.31 12.88 -21.46
C VAL A 480 -8.34 13.65 -22.35
N ALA A 481 -8.75 14.84 -22.80
CA ALA A 481 -7.90 15.78 -23.49
C ALA A 481 -7.24 16.73 -22.49
N GLU A 482 -5.91 16.79 -22.55
CA GLU A 482 -5.05 17.55 -21.65
C GLU A 482 -4.45 18.75 -22.37
N ARG A 483 -4.30 19.88 -21.67
CA ARG A 483 -3.64 21.07 -22.21
C ARG A 483 -2.91 21.87 -21.13
N ARG A 484 -1.88 22.60 -21.57
CA ARG A 484 -1.30 23.70 -20.81
C ARG A 484 -2.00 25.00 -21.16
N THR A 485 -2.28 25.80 -20.15
CA THR A 485 -2.99 27.08 -20.27
C THR A 485 -2.19 28.18 -19.60
N VAL A 486 -2.33 29.40 -20.07
CA VAL A 486 -1.77 30.61 -19.46
C VAL A 486 -2.95 31.43 -18.97
N ALA A 487 -3.15 31.48 -17.66
CA ALA A 487 -4.15 32.31 -17.01
C ALA A 487 -3.49 33.48 -16.30
N ALA A 488 -4.13 34.64 -16.32
CA ALA A 488 -3.69 35.80 -15.56
C ALA A 488 -4.87 36.67 -15.13
N VAL A 489 -4.75 37.30 -13.98
CA VAL A 489 -5.75 38.21 -13.42
C VAL A 489 -5.08 39.42 -12.78
N LEU A 490 -5.69 40.57 -12.93
CA LEU A 490 -5.31 41.82 -12.29
C LEU A 490 -6.42 42.23 -11.35
N ALA A 491 -6.16 42.31 -10.05
CA ALA A 491 -7.10 42.84 -9.07
C ALA A 491 -6.56 44.16 -8.49
N ARG A 492 -7.24 45.27 -8.78
CA ARG A 492 -6.82 46.63 -8.41
C ARG A 492 -7.94 47.64 -8.61
N ASN A 493 -7.89 48.78 -7.93
CA ASN A 493 -8.95 49.81 -7.94
C ASN A 493 -9.31 50.37 -9.34
N ASP A 494 -8.36 50.29 -10.27
CA ASP A 494 -8.45 50.81 -11.63
C ASP A 494 -8.36 49.69 -12.70
N ALA A 495 -8.55 48.42 -12.32
CA ALA A 495 -8.47 47.30 -13.25
C ALA A 495 -9.49 47.47 -14.40
N SER A 496 -9.00 47.43 -15.64
CA SER A 496 -9.81 47.55 -16.85
C SER A 496 -9.46 46.49 -17.89
N PHE A 497 -10.34 46.30 -18.86
CA PHE A 497 -10.05 45.49 -20.05
C PHE A 497 -8.73 45.90 -20.73
N GLU A 498 -8.46 47.21 -20.83
CA GLU A 498 -7.25 47.75 -21.44
C GLU A 498 -5.97 47.37 -20.67
N ASP A 499 -6.03 47.28 -19.35
CA ASP A 499 -4.90 46.86 -18.51
C ASP A 499 -4.51 45.40 -18.74
N ALA A 500 -5.51 44.51 -18.78
CA ALA A 500 -5.31 43.10 -19.10
C ALA A 500 -4.81 42.92 -20.55
N LYS A 501 -5.45 43.63 -21.49
CA LYS A 501 -5.09 43.57 -22.91
C LYS A 501 -3.69 44.10 -23.17
N GLY A 502 -3.27 45.15 -22.47
CA GLY A 502 -1.91 45.69 -22.58
C GLY A 502 -0.83 44.67 -22.21
N ARG A 503 -1.07 43.87 -21.17
CA ARG A 503 -0.18 42.78 -20.73
C ARG A 503 -0.19 41.62 -21.71
N LEU A 504 -1.37 41.17 -22.15
CA LEU A 504 -1.50 40.13 -23.17
C LEU A 504 -0.83 40.51 -24.50
N GLN A 505 -0.97 41.77 -24.94
CA GLN A 505 -0.29 42.30 -26.11
C GLN A 505 1.23 42.32 -25.94
N ALA A 506 1.74 42.63 -24.75
CA ALA A 506 3.17 42.61 -24.49
C ALA A 506 3.72 41.18 -24.50
N LEU A 507 2.95 40.23 -23.96
CA LEU A 507 3.27 38.81 -24.00
C LEU A 507 3.34 38.31 -25.45
N ALA A 508 2.27 38.46 -26.23
CA ALA A 508 2.22 38.01 -27.63
C ALA A 508 3.36 38.60 -28.48
N ARG A 509 3.65 39.91 -28.32
CA ARG A 509 4.80 40.55 -29.01
C ARG A 509 6.15 39.93 -28.67
N ASN A 510 6.34 39.42 -27.46
CA ASN A 510 7.61 38.82 -27.05
C ASN A 510 7.84 37.43 -27.66
N PHE A 511 6.75 36.77 -28.09
CA PHE A 511 6.77 35.52 -28.85
C PHE A 511 6.61 35.73 -30.36
N GLY A 512 6.49 36.98 -30.83
CA GLY A 512 6.37 37.27 -32.25
C GLY A 512 5.01 36.91 -32.87
N VAL A 513 3.98 36.72 -32.03
CA VAL A 513 2.64 36.28 -32.43
C VAL A 513 1.70 37.47 -32.57
N ASP A 514 0.86 37.47 -33.61
CA ASP A 514 -0.13 38.52 -33.86
C ASP A 514 -1.38 38.30 -32.99
N LEU A 515 -1.72 39.29 -32.16
CA LEU A 515 -2.91 39.26 -31.30
C LEU A 515 -4.09 40.03 -31.90
N ALA A 516 -5.24 39.36 -32.01
CA ALA A 516 -6.54 39.98 -32.22
C ALA A 516 -7.49 39.66 -31.05
N THR A 517 -8.41 40.60 -30.77
CA THR A 517 -9.41 40.46 -29.69
C THR A 517 -10.82 40.81 -30.18
N PRO A 518 -11.45 39.97 -31.03
CA PRO A 518 -12.82 40.20 -31.47
C PRO A 518 -13.79 40.12 -30.27
N PRO A 519 -14.85 40.95 -30.21
CA PRO A 519 -15.83 40.89 -29.13
C PRO A 519 -16.49 39.51 -29.03
N THR A 520 -16.67 39.02 -27.81
CA THR A 520 -17.32 37.73 -27.51
C THR A 520 -18.22 37.88 -26.29
N GLU A 521 -19.05 36.87 -26.02
CA GLU A 521 -19.85 36.77 -24.81
C GLU A 521 -19.31 35.62 -23.96
N HIS A 522 -19.12 35.86 -22.65
CA HIS A 522 -18.69 34.83 -21.72
C HIS A 522 -19.33 35.09 -20.34
N PRO A 523 -20.05 34.13 -19.75
CA PRO A 523 -20.86 34.34 -18.54
C PRO A 523 -20.09 34.88 -17.31
N SER A 524 -18.83 34.49 -17.16
CA SER A 524 -17.93 34.96 -16.10
C SER A 524 -17.46 36.41 -16.23
N PHE A 525 -17.71 37.07 -17.37
CA PHE A 525 -17.25 38.43 -17.67
C PHE A 525 -18.44 39.39 -17.88
N ILE A 526 -18.18 40.70 -17.82
CA ILE A 526 -19.18 41.73 -18.08
C ILE A 526 -19.59 41.73 -19.56
N GLU A 527 -20.89 41.73 -19.84
CA GLU A 527 -21.43 41.82 -21.20
C GLU A 527 -20.86 43.03 -21.96
N GLY A 528 -20.33 42.79 -23.16
CA GLY A 528 -19.68 43.81 -23.98
C GLY A 528 -18.27 44.21 -23.53
N ARG A 529 -17.72 43.58 -22.47
CA ARG A 529 -16.34 43.76 -21.99
C ARG A 529 -15.55 42.46 -21.95
N ALA A 530 -15.86 41.55 -22.87
CA ALA A 530 -15.13 40.32 -23.13
C ALA A 530 -14.77 40.23 -24.62
N ALA A 531 -13.66 39.54 -24.90
CA ALA A 531 -13.20 39.27 -26.25
C ALA A 531 -12.50 37.91 -26.31
N ASP A 532 -12.54 37.26 -27.48
CA ASP A 532 -11.70 36.08 -27.70
C ASP A 532 -10.22 36.50 -27.73
N VAL A 533 -9.34 35.60 -27.34
CA VAL A 533 -7.91 35.71 -27.57
C VAL A 533 -7.59 34.94 -28.84
N VAL A 534 -7.28 35.67 -29.91
CA VAL A 534 -6.92 35.10 -31.22
C VAL A 534 -5.44 35.36 -31.47
N LEU A 535 -4.65 34.29 -31.55
CA LEU A 535 -3.20 34.30 -31.77
C LEU A 535 -2.91 33.71 -33.15
N ASP A 536 -2.25 34.47 -34.03
CA ASP A 536 -1.95 34.09 -35.43
C ASP A 536 -3.17 33.61 -36.25
N GLY A 537 -4.37 34.05 -35.86
CA GLY A 537 -5.63 33.71 -36.50
C GLY A 537 -6.42 32.58 -35.83
N ASP A 538 -5.83 31.89 -34.84
CA ASP A 538 -6.48 30.82 -34.09
C ASP A 538 -7.07 31.33 -32.77
N ALA A 539 -8.36 31.05 -32.55
CA ALA A 539 -9.03 31.36 -31.28
C ALA A 539 -8.57 30.35 -30.21
N VAL A 540 -7.87 30.84 -29.18
CA VAL A 540 -7.18 30.02 -28.18
C VAL A 540 -7.61 30.32 -26.75
N GLY A 541 -8.40 31.36 -26.51
CA GLY A 541 -8.73 31.80 -25.16
C GLY A 541 -9.71 32.95 -25.08
N VAL A 542 -9.81 33.55 -23.90
CA VAL A 542 -10.72 34.66 -23.58
C VAL A 542 -10.00 35.71 -22.75
N ILE A 543 -10.42 36.96 -22.89
CA ILE A 543 -9.99 38.11 -22.07
C ILE A 543 -11.19 38.97 -21.73
N GLY A 544 -11.27 39.48 -20.50
CA GLY A 544 -12.36 40.37 -20.10
C GLY A 544 -12.24 40.98 -18.71
N GLU A 545 -13.19 41.87 -18.40
CA GLU A 545 -13.46 42.31 -17.03
C GLU A 545 -14.44 41.34 -16.35
N LEU A 546 -14.09 40.83 -15.17
CA LEU A 546 -14.92 39.85 -14.47
C LEU A 546 -16.27 40.43 -14.08
N HIS A 547 -17.30 39.59 -14.21
CA HIS A 547 -18.67 39.98 -13.89
C HIS A 547 -18.79 40.30 -12.38
N PRO A 548 -19.47 41.40 -11.96
CA PRO A 548 -19.59 41.78 -10.55
C PRO A 548 -20.10 40.65 -9.63
N ALA A 549 -21.03 39.84 -10.10
CA ALA A 549 -21.49 38.64 -9.37
C ALA A 549 -20.34 37.65 -9.08
N VAL A 550 -19.42 37.39 -10.01
CA VAL A 550 -18.24 36.53 -9.77
C VAL A 550 -17.34 37.15 -8.71
N LEU A 551 -17.10 38.47 -8.79
CA LEU A 551 -16.31 39.19 -7.78
C LEU A 551 -16.93 39.10 -6.39
N VAL A 552 -18.25 39.24 -6.29
CA VAL A 552 -19.00 39.11 -5.03
C VAL A 552 -18.91 37.69 -4.47
N GLU A 553 -19.03 36.66 -5.31
CA GLU A 553 -18.86 35.27 -4.86
C GLU A 553 -17.47 35.02 -4.29
N HIS A 554 -16.42 35.72 -4.75
CA HIS A 554 -15.04 35.58 -4.28
C HIS A 554 -14.60 36.70 -3.30
N ASP A 555 -15.55 37.42 -2.68
CA ASP A 555 -15.30 38.50 -1.71
C ASP A 555 -14.34 39.60 -2.20
N LEU A 556 -14.27 39.84 -3.52
CA LEU A 556 -13.40 40.84 -4.12
C LEU A 556 -14.08 42.22 -4.14
N GLU A 557 -13.53 43.18 -3.38
CA GLU A 557 -14.03 44.56 -3.31
C GLU A 557 -13.47 45.49 -4.41
N VAL A 558 -12.47 45.02 -5.17
CA VAL A 558 -11.86 45.75 -6.28
C VAL A 558 -12.25 45.11 -7.62
N PRO A 559 -12.31 45.88 -8.72
CA PRO A 559 -12.51 45.28 -10.03
C PRO A 559 -11.34 44.36 -10.37
N ALA A 560 -11.63 43.31 -11.14
CA ALA A 560 -10.62 42.45 -11.70
C ALA A 560 -10.83 42.21 -13.20
N ALA A 561 -9.73 42.19 -13.94
CA ALA A 561 -9.69 41.85 -15.35
C ALA A 561 -8.67 40.75 -15.58
N GLY A 562 -8.98 39.79 -16.44
CA GLY A 562 -8.14 38.62 -16.63
C GLY A 562 -8.23 38.06 -18.03
N PHE A 563 -7.29 37.17 -18.35
CA PHE A 563 -7.29 36.40 -19.57
C PHE A 563 -6.87 34.96 -19.28
N GLU A 564 -7.34 34.04 -20.10
CA GLU A 564 -6.83 32.69 -20.16
C GLU A 564 -6.78 32.21 -21.61
N PHE A 565 -5.68 31.57 -22.01
CA PHE A 565 -5.54 30.98 -23.34
C PHE A 565 -4.63 29.75 -23.33
N ARG A 566 -4.79 28.87 -24.33
CA ARG A 566 -3.94 27.68 -24.48
C ARG A 566 -2.49 28.08 -24.77
N LEU A 567 -1.54 27.49 -24.04
CA LEU A 567 -0.12 27.83 -24.13
C LEU A 567 0.45 27.63 -25.54
N ASP A 568 -0.01 26.58 -26.25
CA ASP A 568 0.38 26.26 -27.63
C ASP A 568 0.03 27.36 -28.64
N GLY A 569 -0.83 28.31 -28.27
CA GLY A 569 -1.07 29.52 -29.05
C GLY A 569 0.16 30.46 -29.14
N LEU A 570 1.23 30.22 -28.38
CA LEU A 570 2.48 31.01 -28.43
C LEU A 570 3.63 30.29 -29.16
N ASP A 571 3.41 29.14 -29.79
CA ASP A 571 4.44 28.30 -30.43
C ASP A 571 5.06 28.88 -31.74
N GLY A 572 5.06 30.20 -31.92
CA GLY A 572 5.54 30.92 -33.12
C GLY A 572 7.03 30.81 -33.45
#